data_AF-A0A931M6J9-F1
#
_entry.id   AF-A0A931M6J9-F1
#
_cell.length_a   1.000
_cell.length_b   1.000
_cell.length_c   1.000
_cell.angle_alpha   90.00
_cell.angle_beta   90.00
_cell.angle_gamma   90.00
#
_symmetry.space_group_name_H-M   'P 1'
#
loop_
_entity.id
_entity.type
_entity.pdbx_description
1 polymer ?
#
loop_
_entity_poly.entity_id
_entity_poly.type
_entity_poly.pdbx_seq_one_letter_code
_entity_poly.pdbx_strand_id
1 'polypeptide(L)'
;MLAVSRYIIHEVHKEFKVIGATVEPSLQVPVIDDFAKKLIEETHKSFGMSTSLKNTKFEDGHSTPFHTGLTNYLDLETEDDFYSYTINSLNDLKERIENEQFATGGYYLFAD
;
A
#
# COMPACT_ATOMS: atom_id res chain seq x y z
N MET A 1 6.02 -8.54 -20.47
CA MET A 1 5.39 -9.19 -19.31
C MET A 1 5.64 -8.25 -18.14
N LEU A 2 4.60 -7.76 -17.46
CA LEU A 2 4.80 -6.97 -16.24
C LEU A 2 5.31 -7.97 -15.19
N ALA A 3 6.56 -7.82 -14.77
CA ALA A 3 7.18 -8.66 -13.76
C ALA A 3 7.15 -7.88 -12.45
N VAL A 4 6.52 -8.43 -11.42
CA VAL A 4 6.57 -7.81 -10.10
C VAL A 4 7.94 -8.05 -9.49
N SER A 5 8.56 -6.97 -9.02
CA SER A 5 9.91 -7.01 -8.46
C SER A 5 9.86 -7.22 -6.95
N ARG A 6 8.97 -6.51 -6.25
CA ARG A 6 8.78 -6.59 -4.80
C ARG A 6 7.30 -6.61 -4.43
N TYR A 7 6.99 -7.20 -3.27
CA TYR A 7 5.70 -7.02 -2.62
C TYR A 7 5.87 -7.00 -1.11
N ILE A 8 4.92 -6.41 -0.39
CA ILE A 8 4.84 -6.52 1.06
C ILE A 8 3.39 -6.34 1.50
N ILE A 9 3.03 -7.02 2.60
CA ILE A 9 1.70 -6.92 3.21
C ILE A 9 1.88 -6.40 4.64
N HIS A 10 1.17 -5.35 4.99
CA HIS A 10 1.11 -4.86 6.37
C HIS A 10 -0.33 -4.89 6.86
N GLU A 11 -0.50 -4.81 8.17
CA GLU A 11 -1.82 -4.70 8.79
C GLU A 11 -1.98 -3.32 9.45
N VAL A 12 -3.15 -2.72 9.30
CA VAL A 12 -3.57 -1.58 10.13
C VAL A 12 -4.70 -2.09 10.99
N HIS A 13 -4.55 -2.02 12.31
CA HIS A 13 -5.61 -2.37 13.26
C HIS A 13 -6.38 -1.10 13.60
N LYS A 14 -7.65 -1.08 13.19
CA LYS A 14 -8.60 -0.04 13.55
C LYS A 14 -9.97 -0.70 13.70
N GLU A 15 -10.52 -0.64 14.90
CA GLU A 15 -11.83 -1.20 15.20
C GLU A 15 -12.95 -0.19 14.93
N PHE A 16 -14.11 -0.71 14.54
CA PHE A 16 -15.31 0.08 14.32
C PHE A 16 -15.74 0.80 15.60
N LYS A 17 -16.02 2.10 15.51
CA LYS A 17 -16.38 2.98 16.65
C LYS A 17 -15.32 3.14 17.74
N VAL A 18 -14.11 2.62 17.55
CA VAL A 18 -12.98 2.81 18.46
C VAL A 18 -12.09 3.93 17.94
N ILE A 19 -11.64 4.81 18.83
CA ILE A 19 -10.65 5.85 18.51
C ILE A 19 -9.26 5.22 18.62
N GLY A 20 -8.39 5.56 17.67
CA GLY A 20 -7.03 5.04 17.59
C GLY A 20 -6.88 3.97 16.53
N ALA A 21 -5.72 3.94 15.90
CA ALA A 21 -5.29 2.91 14.97
C ALA A 21 -3.83 2.56 15.21
N THR A 22 -3.44 1.31 14.97
CA THR A 22 -2.04 0.87 15.03
C THR A 22 -1.63 0.24 13.72
N VAL A 23 -0.35 0.42 13.36
CA VAL A 23 0.25 -0.25 12.20
C VAL A 23 1.06 -1.43 12.71
N GLU A 24 0.78 -2.61 12.19
CA GLU A 24 1.58 -3.82 12.37
C GLU A 24 2.34 -4.10 11.08
N PRO A 25 3.61 -3.67 11.00
CA PRO A 25 4.38 -3.85 9.79
C PRO A 25 4.91 -5.28 9.66
N SER A 26 4.91 -5.82 8.44
CA SER A 26 5.80 -6.94 8.10
C SER A 26 7.25 -6.59 8.42
N LEU A 27 8.01 -7.57 8.90
CA LEU A 27 9.39 -7.35 9.37
C LEU A 27 10.40 -7.09 8.24
N GLN A 28 10.12 -7.61 7.04
CA GLN A 28 11.00 -7.52 5.88
C GLN A 28 10.21 -7.76 4.58
N VAL A 29 10.80 -7.36 3.45
CA VAL A 29 10.28 -7.70 2.12
C VAL A 29 10.44 -9.21 1.89
N PRO A 30 9.37 -9.95 1.60
CA PRO A 30 9.47 -11.39 1.35
C PRO A 30 10.16 -11.70 0.03
N VAL A 31 10.76 -12.89 -0.06
CA VAL A 31 11.24 -13.43 -1.33
C VAL A 31 10.02 -13.77 -2.21
N ILE A 32 10.08 -13.44 -3.51
CA ILE A 32 9.03 -13.79 -4.46
C ILE A 32 8.96 -15.31 -4.66
N ASP A 33 7.95 -15.94 -4.08
CA ASP A 33 7.64 -17.35 -4.24
C ASP A 33 6.41 -17.57 -5.14
N ASP A 34 5.98 -18.83 -5.29
CA ASP A 34 4.83 -19.16 -6.15
C ASP A 34 3.50 -18.68 -5.58
N PHE A 35 3.40 -18.52 -4.26
CA PHE A 35 2.23 -17.92 -3.62
C PHE A 35 2.15 -16.42 -3.95
N ALA A 36 3.26 -15.69 -3.80
CA ALA A 36 3.36 -14.28 -4.15
C ALA A 36 2.97 -14.04 -5.61
N LYS A 37 3.55 -14.81 -6.54
CA LYS A 37 3.21 -14.73 -7.97
C LYS A 37 1.70 -14.91 -8.20
N LYS A 38 1.10 -15.92 -7.57
CA LYS A 38 -0.34 -16.19 -7.72
C LYS A 38 -1.20 -15.07 -7.14
N LEU A 39 -0.86 -14.55 -5.96
CA LEU A 39 -1.56 -13.43 -5.34
C LEU A 39 -1.54 -12.19 -6.25
N ILE A 40 -0.36 -11.86 -6.78
CA ILE A 40 -0.15 -10.75 -7.70
C ILE A 40 -0.93 -10.96 -9.00
N GLU A 41 -0.87 -12.15 -9.59
CA GLU A 41 -1.59 -12.47 -10.81
C GLU A 41 -3.10 -12.32 -10.65
N GLU A 42 -3.67 -12.85 -9.56
CA GLU A 42 -5.10 -12.72 -9.27
C GLU A 42 -5.49 -11.26 -9.00
N THR A 43 -4.64 -10.49 -8.32
CA THR A 43 -4.83 -9.05 -8.09
C THR A 43 -4.81 -8.26 -9.40
N HIS A 44 -3.84 -8.52 -10.27
CA HIS A 44 -3.79 -7.91 -11.60
C HIS A 44 -5.00 -8.29 -12.46
N LYS A 45 -5.47 -9.55 -12.40
CA LYS A 45 -6.70 -9.96 -13.08
C LYS A 45 -7.91 -9.17 -12.59
N SER A 46 -8.08 -9.01 -11.27
CA SER A 46 -9.22 -8.27 -10.71
C SER A 46 -9.21 -6.80 -11.11
N PHE A 47 -8.04 -6.13 -11.10
CA PHE A 47 -7.92 -4.76 -11.63
C PHE A 47 -8.10 -4.71 -13.15
N GLY A 48 -7.63 -5.74 -13.85
CA GLY A 48 -7.75 -5.94 -15.29
C GLY A 48 -9.19 -5.89 -15.81
N MET A 49 -10.13 -6.44 -15.04
CA MET A 49 -11.54 -6.62 -15.39
C MET A 49 -12.39 -5.34 -15.27
N SER A 50 -11.91 -4.30 -14.57
CA SER A 50 -12.65 -3.05 -14.42
C SER A 50 -11.88 -1.87 -15.00
N THR A 51 -12.37 -1.29 -16.09
CA THR A 51 -11.77 -0.11 -16.73
C THR A 51 -11.85 1.15 -15.87
N SER A 52 -12.79 1.22 -14.92
CA SER A 52 -12.94 2.36 -14.00
C SER A 52 -11.90 2.35 -12.85
N LEU A 53 -11.31 1.20 -12.53
CA LEU A 53 -10.27 1.09 -11.49
C LEU A 53 -8.86 1.48 -11.99
N LYS A 54 -8.67 1.62 -13.30
CA LYS A 54 -7.33 1.73 -13.92
C LYS A 54 -6.77 3.15 -14.04
N ASN A 55 -7.56 4.19 -13.81
CA ASN A 55 -7.22 5.53 -14.29
C ASN A 55 -7.44 6.65 -13.26
N THR A 56 -7.12 6.41 -12.00
CA THR A 56 -7.01 7.51 -11.02
C THR A 56 -5.65 8.16 -11.15
N LYS A 57 -5.63 9.46 -11.43
CA LYS A 57 -4.43 10.29 -11.40
C LYS A 57 -4.46 11.13 -10.14
N PHE A 58 -3.28 11.47 -9.61
CA PHE A 58 -3.19 12.53 -8.60
C PHE A 58 -3.63 13.86 -9.22
N GLU A 59 -4.32 14.68 -8.44
CA GLU A 59 -4.67 16.04 -8.87
C GLU A 59 -3.41 16.90 -8.94
N ASP A 60 -3.25 17.64 -10.03
CA ASP A 60 -2.10 18.52 -10.23
C ASP A 60 -2.02 19.57 -9.12
N GLY A 61 -0.82 19.77 -8.55
CA GLY A 61 -0.56 20.74 -7.49
C GLY A 61 -1.00 20.31 -6.08
N HIS A 62 -1.62 19.15 -5.92
CA HIS A 62 -1.98 18.59 -4.62
C HIS A 62 -1.03 17.45 -4.23
N SER A 63 -0.01 17.74 -3.41
CA SER A 63 0.86 16.71 -2.85
C SER A 63 0.36 16.23 -1.50
N THR A 64 0.10 14.93 -1.38
CA THR A 64 -0.12 14.25 -0.09
C THR A 64 1.18 13.60 0.38
N PRO A 65 1.32 13.25 1.68
CA PRO A 65 2.44 12.45 2.16
C PRO A 65 2.62 11.15 1.35
N PHE A 66 1.52 10.49 0.98
CA PHE A 66 1.52 9.33 0.10
C PHE A 66 2.13 9.64 -1.28
N HIS A 67 1.67 10.71 -1.94
CA HIS A 67 2.16 11.10 -3.27
C HIS A 67 3.65 11.42 -3.24
N THR A 68 4.09 12.24 -2.29
CA THR A 68 5.52 12.58 -2.11
C THR A 68 6.35 11.33 -1.85
N GLY A 69 5.87 10.44 -0.97
CA GLY A 69 6.56 9.19 -0.64
C GLY A 69 6.71 8.27 -1.85
N LEU A 70 5.65 8.12 -2.65
CA LEU A 70 5.66 7.32 -3.86
C LEU A 70 6.67 7.87 -4.88
N THR A 71 6.63 9.18 -5.16
CA THR A 71 7.55 9.82 -6.11
C THR A 71 9.01 9.65 -5.69
N ASN A 72 9.31 9.88 -4.41
CA ASN A 72 10.67 9.69 -3.90
C ASN A 72 11.15 8.24 -4.03
N TYR A 73 10.28 7.26 -3.75
CA TYR A 73 10.62 5.85 -3.91
C TYR A 73 10.87 5.48 -5.38
N LEU A 74 10.07 6.00 -6.31
CA LEU A 74 10.26 5.80 -7.75
C LEU A 74 11.58 6.40 -8.27
N ASP A 75 12.16 7.38 -7.58
CA ASP A 75 13.45 7.99 -7.95
C ASP A 75 14.67 7.26 -7.36
N LEU A 76 14.52 6.51 -6.25
CA LEU A 76 15.63 5.91 -5.48
C LEU A 76 15.73 4.37 -5.64
N GLU A 77 14.63 3.70 -5.99
CA GLU A 77 14.49 2.29 -6.41
C GLU A 77 15.10 1.19 -5.51
N THR A 78 15.57 1.43 -4.28
CA THR A 78 16.11 0.34 -3.42
C THR A 78 15.03 -0.43 -2.63
N GLU A 79 15.37 -1.62 -2.11
CA GLU A 79 14.47 -2.40 -1.22
C GLU A 79 14.16 -1.64 0.09
N ASP A 80 15.16 -0.98 0.67
CA ASP A 80 14.99 -0.15 1.86
C ASP A 80 14.07 1.05 1.59
N ASP A 81 14.16 1.64 0.40
CA ASP A 81 13.27 2.72 -0.02
C ASP A 81 11.85 2.23 -0.22
N PHE A 82 11.66 1.06 -0.84
CA PHE A 82 10.35 0.41 -0.98
C PHE A 82 9.72 0.19 0.40
N TYR A 83 10.44 -0.46 1.32
CA TYR A 83 9.97 -0.70 2.68
C TYR A 83 9.64 0.61 3.42
N SER A 84 10.52 1.60 3.35
CA SER A 84 10.31 2.90 3.99
C SER A 84 9.06 3.61 3.44
N TYR A 85 8.85 3.55 2.12
CA TYR A 85 7.66 4.09 1.47
C TYR A 85 6.36 3.43 1.96
N THR A 86 6.32 2.10 2.06
CA THR A 86 5.09 1.40 2.49
C THR A 86 4.76 1.71 3.95
N ILE A 87 5.75 1.79 4.84
CA ILE A 87 5.56 2.18 6.24
C ILE A 87 5.05 3.62 6.36
N ASN A 88 5.66 4.56 5.65
CA ASN A 88 5.23 5.96 5.69
C ASN A 88 3.80 6.13 5.15
N SER A 89 3.46 5.41 4.08
CA SER A 89 2.11 5.38 3.52
C SER A 89 1.06 4.91 4.51
N LEU A 90 1.37 3.87 5.29
CA LEU A 90 0.44 3.35 6.30
C LEU A 90 0.34 4.23 7.53
N ASN A 91 1.41 4.91 7.92
CA ASN A 91 1.34 5.90 9.00
C ASN A 91 0.45 7.10 8.62
N ASP A 92 0.55 7.60 7.38
CA ASP A 92 -0.38 8.63 6.87
C ASP A 92 -1.83 8.11 6.87
N LEU A 93 -2.06 6.86 6.44
CA LEU A 93 -3.38 6.26 6.49
C LEU A 93 -3.90 6.13 7.94
N LYS A 94 -3.06 5.63 8.85
CA LYS A 94 -3.37 5.48 10.28
C LYS A 94 -3.85 6.81 10.87
N GLU A 95 -3.11 7.90 10.65
CA GLU A 95 -3.47 9.24 11.14
C GLU A 95 -4.79 9.74 10.55
N ARG A 96 -5.08 9.43 9.28
CA ARG A 96 -6.36 9.80 8.65
C ARG A 96 -7.54 9.04 9.23
N ILE A 97 -7.37 7.77 9.58
CA ILE A 97 -8.48 6.91 10.01
C ILE A 97 -8.66 6.83 11.53
N GLU A 98 -7.67 7.22 12.33
CA GLU A 98 -7.70 6.97 13.78
C GLU A 98 -8.87 7.66 14.49
N ASN A 99 -9.32 8.81 13.99
CA ASN A 99 -10.45 9.57 14.53
C ASN A 99 -11.77 9.33 13.76
N GLU A 100 -11.73 8.52 12.70
CA GLU A 100 -12.89 8.22 11.87
C GLU A 100 -13.70 7.06 12.48
N GLN A 101 -14.88 7.39 12.99
CA GLN A 101 -15.71 6.46 13.76
C GLN A 101 -16.15 5.23 12.93
N PHE A 102 -16.36 5.43 11.63
CA PHE A 102 -16.81 4.38 10.71
C PHE A 102 -15.67 3.68 9.98
N ALA A 103 -14.42 4.15 10.13
CA ALA A 103 -13.28 3.51 9.50
C ALA A 103 -12.90 2.23 10.23
N THR A 104 -12.50 1.23 9.44
CA THR A 104 -11.91 -0.03 9.91
C THR A 104 -10.56 -0.24 9.26
N GLY A 105 -9.72 -0.99 9.94
CA GLY A 105 -8.42 -1.42 9.45
C GLY A 105 -8.49 -2.59 8.47
N GLY A 106 -7.35 -3.23 8.24
CA GLY A 106 -7.24 -4.41 7.38
C GLY A 106 -5.82 -4.64 6.87
N TYR A 107 -5.70 -5.55 5.91
CA TYR A 107 -4.45 -5.87 5.23
C TYR A 107 -4.25 -5.01 3.99
N TYR A 108 -3.05 -4.45 3.86
CA TYR A 108 -2.66 -3.57 2.76
C TYR A 108 -1.49 -4.20 1.99
N LEU A 109 -1.73 -4.50 0.71
CA LEU A 109 -0.74 -5.04 -0.21
C LEU A 109 -0.10 -3.90 -1.02
N PHE A 110 1.22 -3.82 -0.98
CA PHE A 110 2.03 -3.00 -1.88
C PHE A 110 2.82 -3.91 -2.81
N ALA A 111 2.90 -3.55 -4.10
CA ALA A 111 3.65 -4.28 -5.12
C ALA A 111 4.11 -3.33 -6.24
N ASP A 112 5.27 -3.60 -6.83
CA ASP A 112 5.87 -2.83 -7.94
C ASP A 112 6.32 -3.70 -9.13
#